data_AF-A0A1I7H3F4-F1
#
_entry.id   AF-A0A1I7H3F4-F1
#
_cell.length_a   1.000
_cell.length_b   1.000
_cell.length_c   1.000
_cell.angle_alpha   90.00
_cell.angle_beta   90.00
_cell.angle_gamma   90.00
#
_symmetry.space_group_name_H-M   'P 1'
#
loop_
_entity.id
_entity.type
_entity.pdbx_description
1 polymer ?
#
loop_
_entity_poly.entity_id
_entity_poly.type
_entity_poly.pdbx_seq_one_letter_code
_entity_poly.pdbx_strand_id
1 'polypeptide(L)'
;MSMACAISLVSCGDDDEDPVATAITVSSDVTSAEYGSTFTFTAEDDLGNDVTSEATFYVDGTSISGTSYTPDAIGTYEVYAVYEDLTSTSITIETVVPAEPDNGFVVSDGSTYTTDASLFIFYADYSDYGYNIWVTSVYNSETEEEIDIYLAISSDETYPGDGSYVYDSSLSSLPMAYIAGLYYGDTEIIAYSAGDMDLESLDLTIADLSIDEDGLTGTWSLDYDIETEEGTTVSGNYTGAWEFLDYTSYTSSKVSQEKDFKFKRVSLPAISTKF
;
A
#
# COMPACT_ATOMS: atom_id res chain seq x y z
N MET A 1 -74.93 -25.71 53.34
CA MET A 1 -74.80 -24.26 53.54
C MET A 1 -73.31 -24.01 53.74
N SER A 2 -72.59 -23.77 52.64
CA SER A 2 -71.12 -23.68 52.64
C SER A 2 -70.73 -22.23 52.84
N MET A 3 -69.83 -21.99 53.79
CA MET A 3 -69.42 -20.69 54.29
C MET A 3 -68.34 -20.10 53.38
N ALA A 4 -68.61 -18.94 52.79
CA ALA A 4 -67.65 -18.19 51.99
C ALA A 4 -66.65 -17.48 52.91
N CYS A 5 -65.37 -17.81 52.78
CA CYS A 5 -64.26 -17.14 53.45
C CYS A 5 -63.71 -16.06 52.50
N ALA A 6 -63.86 -14.78 52.87
CA ALA A 6 -63.30 -13.66 52.14
C ALA A 6 -61.84 -13.47 52.58
N ILE A 7 -60.91 -13.58 51.63
CA ILE A 7 -59.48 -13.32 51.82
C ILE A 7 -59.21 -11.90 51.30
N SER A 8 -58.85 -11.00 52.21
CA SER A 8 -58.33 -9.67 51.92
C SER A 8 -56.83 -9.77 51.61
N LEU A 9 -56.44 -9.44 50.37
CA LEU A 9 -55.04 -9.30 49.98
C LEU A 9 -54.53 -7.93 50.43
N VAL A 10 -53.52 -7.94 51.30
CA VAL A 10 -52.68 -6.79 51.64
C VAL A 10 -51.67 -6.62 50.50
N SER A 11 -51.73 -5.48 49.83
CA SER A 11 -50.75 -5.03 48.85
C SER A 11 -49.61 -4.34 49.60
N CYS A 12 -48.45 -4.99 49.72
CA CYS A 12 -47.20 -4.29 49.98
C CYS A 12 -46.77 -3.60 48.69
N GLY A 13 -46.53 -2.29 48.75
CA GLY A 13 -45.74 -1.60 47.75
C GLY A 13 -44.28 -1.81 48.10
N ASP A 14 -43.58 -2.61 47.30
CA ASP A 14 -42.13 -2.60 47.26
C ASP A 14 -41.76 -1.54 46.21
N ASP A 15 -41.16 -0.44 46.69
CA ASP A 15 -40.47 0.54 45.86
C ASP A 15 -39.19 -0.13 45.33
N ASP A 16 -39.34 -0.99 44.32
CA ASP A 16 -38.22 -1.55 43.56
C ASP A 16 -37.77 -0.47 42.54
N GLU A 17 -36.78 0.33 42.93
CA GLU A 17 -36.05 1.18 41.97
C GLU A 17 -35.24 0.26 41.06
N ASP A 18 -35.45 0.36 39.75
CA ASP A 18 -34.69 -0.39 38.75
C ASP A 18 -33.19 -0.07 38.89
N PRO A 19 -32.29 -1.06 38.69
CA PRO A 19 -30.86 -0.81 38.73
C PRO A 19 -30.46 0.21 37.65
N VAL A 20 -29.68 1.21 38.05
CA VAL A 20 -29.17 2.27 37.16
C VAL A 20 -27.72 1.98 36.82
N ALA A 21 -27.36 2.10 35.54
CA ALA A 21 -25.99 1.93 35.06
C ALA A 21 -25.04 2.94 35.71
N THR A 22 -23.83 2.49 36.03
CA THR A 22 -22.78 3.33 36.64
C THR A 22 -21.50 3.40 35.82
N ALA A 23 -21.38 2.57 34.79
CA ALA A 23 -20.27 2.60 33.85
C ALA A 23 -20.70 2.10 32.47
N ILE A 24 -19.91 2.47 31.46
CA ILE A 24 -20.00 1.89 30.12
C ILE A 24 -18.62 1.42 29.67
N THR A 25 -18.61 0.42 28.80
CA THR A 25 -17.41 -0.12 28.17
C THR A 25 -17.54 -0.02 26.66
N VAL A 26 -16.45 0.35 26.00
CA VAL A 26 -16.35 0.37 24.54
C VAL A 26 -15.52 -0.81 24.08
N SER A 27 -15.94 -1.43 22.98
CA SER A 27 -15.14 -2.40 22.25
C SER A 27 -15.20 -2.14 20.75
N SER A 28 -14.20 -2.67 20.04
CA SER A 28 -14.09 -2.60 18.58
C SER A 28 -14.06 -4.02 18.03
N ASP A 29 -14.51 -4.19 16.79
CA ASP A 29 -14.40 -5.47 16.06
C ASP A 29 -12.95 -5.85 15.74
N VAL A 30 -12.04 -4.87 15.75
CA VAL A 30 -10.60 -5.05 15.54
C VAL A 30 -9.77 -4.28 16.58
N THR A 31 -8.51 -4.67 16.77
CA THR A 31 -7.50 -3.87 17.50
C THR A 31 -6.49 -3.22 16.55
N SER A 32 -6.41 -3.70 15.31
CA SER A 32 -5.62 -3.12 14.22
C SER A 32 -6.37 -3.27 12.90
N ALA A 33 -6.24 -2.29 12.01
CA ALA A 33 -6.86 -2.27 10.69
C ALA A 33 -5.86 -1.78 9.64
N GLU A 34 -6.00 -2.25 8.40
CA GLU A 34 -5.26 -1.66 7.28
C GLU A 34 -5.83 -0.27 6.95
N TYR A 35 -4.99 0.62 6.46
CA TYR A 35 -5.40 1.94 5.99
C TYR A 35 -6.58 1.84 5.00
N GLY A 36 -7.54 2.75 5.10
CA GLY A 36 -8.77 2.74 4.31
C GLY A 36 -9.82 1.72 4.74
N SER A 37 -9.51 0.80 5.67
CA SER A 37 -10.50 -0.11 6.24
C SER A 37 -11.43 0.62 7.21
N THR A 38 -12.70 0.21 7.24
CA THR A 38 -13.69 0.70 8.20
C THR A 38 -13.85 -0.31 9.33
N PHE A 39 -13.77 0.15 10.57
CA PHE A 39 -14.04 -0.66 11.76
C PHE A 39 -15.23 -0.13 12.54
N THR A 40 -15.79 -0.98 13.40
CA THR A 40 -17.05 -0.72 14.10
C THR A 40 -16.90 -0.84 15.61
N PHE A 41 -17.63 0.01 16.32
CA PHE A 41 -17.63 0.09 17.77
C PHE A 41 -18.94 -0.40 18.36
N THR A 42 -18.84 -0.93 19.56
CA THR A 42 -19.98 -1.29 20.42
C THR A 42 -19.78 -0.69 21.80
N ALA A 43 -20.90 -0.35 22.45
CA ALA A 43 -20.92 0.13 23.82
C ALA A 43 -21.91 -0.69 24.65
N GLU A 44 -21.44 -1.21 25.79
CA GLU A 44 -22.24 -1.98 26.75
C GLU A 44 -22.16 -1.32 28.13
N ASP A 45 -23.28 -1.19 28.82
CA ASP A 45 -23.32 -0.73 30.21
C ASP A 45 -22.91 -1.82 31.21
N ASP A 46 -22.68 -1.46 32.47
CA ASP A 46 -22.31 -2.40 33.52
C ASP A 46 -23.45 -3.34 33.99
N LEU A 47 -24.65 -3.20 33.42
CA LEU A 47 -25.80 -4.08 33.59
C LEU A 47 -25.94 -5.08 32.43
N GLY A 48 -25.10 -4.99 31.40
CA GLY A 48 -25.10 -5.84 30.21
C GLY A 48 -26.10 -5.41 29.13
N ASN A 49 -26.58 -4.16 29.16
CA ASN A 49 -27.41 -3.61 28.10
C ASN A 49 -26.53 -3.04 26.99
N ASP A 50 -26.91 -3.33 25.74
CA ASP A 50 -26.33 -2.70 24.56
C ASP A 50 -26.86 -1.26 24.44
N VAL A 51 -25.96 -0.29 24.57
CA VAL A 51 -26.25 1.15 24.46
C VAL A 51 -25.58 1.76 23.22
N THR A 52 -25.18 0.92 22.26
CA THR A 52 -24.39 1.32 21.09
C THR A 52 -25.09 2.38 20.23
N SER A 53 -26.42 2.31 20.08
CA SER A 53 -27.15 3.24 19.21
C SER A 53 -27.42 4.60 19.86
N GLU A 54 -27.34 4.65 21.17
CA GLU A 54 -27.60 5.81 22.02
C GLU A 54 -26.32 6.53 22.45
N ALA A 55 -25.19 5.82 22.44
CA ALA A 55 -23.88 6.37 22.77
C ALA A 55 -23.34 7.28 21.65
N THR A 56 -22.62 8.32 22.04
CA THR A 56 -21.79 9.13 21.14
C THR A 56 -20.35 8.65 21.21
N PHE A 57 -19.81 8.16 20.10
CA PHE A 57 -18.42 7.74 19.99
C PHE A 57 -17.50 8.92 19.65
N TYR A 58 -16.29 8.87 20.17
CA TYR A 58 -15.23 9.86 19.95
C TYR A 58 -13.98 9.14 19.48
N VAL A 59 -13.33 9.69 18.46
CA VAL A 59 -12.03 9.27 17.95
C VAL A 59 -11.08 10.46 18.08
N ASP A 60 -9.97 10.28 18.80
CA ASP A 60 -9.00 11.34 19.14
C ASP A 60 -9.67 12.62 19.70
N GLY A 61 -10.70 12.41 20.51
CA GLY A 61 -11.48 13.49 21.13
C GLY A 61 -12.50 14.17 20.22
N THR A 62 -12.63 13.75 18.96
CA THR A 62 -13.64 14.27 18.03
C THR A 62 -14.83 13.31 17.94
N SER A 63 -16.04 13.82 18.14
CA SER A 63 -17.26 13.00 18.03
C SER A 63 -17.49 12.55 16.58
N ILE A 64 -17.78 11.27 16.38
CA ILE A 64 -18.13 10.72 15.07
C ILE A 64 -19.63 10.52 14.91
N SER A 65 -20.10 10.41 13.67
CA SER A 65 -21.49 10.05 13.37
C SER A 65 -21.63 8.54 13.24
N GLY A 66 -22.49 7.95 14.06
CA GLY A 66 -22.72 6.51 14.08
C GLY A 66 -21.65 5.75 14.86
N THR A 67 -21.45 4.49 14.49
CA THR A 67 -20.67 3.50 15.25
C THR A 67 -19.46 2.99 14.48
N SER A 68 -19.13 3.61 13.34
CA SER A 68 -18.06 3.17 12.45
C SER A 68 -17.10 4.29 12.14
N TYR A 69 -15.83 3.96 11.99
CA TYR A 69 -14.78 4.92 11.64
C TYR A 69 -13.89 4.37 10.53
N THR A 70 -13.54 5.25 9.60
CA THR A 70 -12.56 5.00 8.54
C THR A 70 -11.42 5.99 8.75
N PRO A 71 -10.23 5.55 9.19
CA PRO A 71 -9.05 6.38 9.30
C PRO A 71 -8.71 7.11 7.99
N ASP A 72 -8.29 8.37 8.10
CA ASP A 72 -7.75 9.17 7.00
C ASP A 72 -6.21 9.22 7.00
N ALA A 73 -5.58 8.76 8.08
CA ALA A 73 -4.14 8.58 8.20
C ALA A 73 -3.75 7.22 8.82
N ILE A 74 -2.51 6.79 8.61
CA ILE A 74 -1.90 5.69 9.34
C ILE A 74 -1.51 6.17 10.75
N GLY A 75 -1.70 5.34 11.76
CA GLY A 75 -1.37 5.70 13.15
C GLY A 75 -2.26 5.05 14.19
N THR A 76 -2.14 5.50 15.44
CA THR A 76 -2.94 5.02 16.56
C THR A 76 -4.08 5.99 16.87
N TYR A 77 -5.27 5.45 17.01
CA TYR A 77 -6.50 6.17 17.30
C TYR A 77 -7.00 5.83 18.71
N GLU A 78 -7.24 6.85 19.53
CA GLU A 78 -7.87 6.70 20.84
C GLU A 78 -9.40 6.80 20.69
N VAL A 79 -10.11 5.75 21.12
CA VAL A 79 -11.57 5.67 20.99
C VAL A 79 -12.23 5.53 22.36
N TYR A 80 -13.24 6.36 22.62
CA TYR A 80 -14.11 6.24 23.78
C TYR A 80 -15.56 6.60 23.41
N ALA A 81 -16.51 6.29 24.28
CA ALA A 81 -17.90 6.68 24.10
C ALA A 81 -18.46 7.41 25.32
N VAL A 82 -19.51 8.19 25.08
CA VAL A 82 -20.33 8.85 26.09
C VAL A 82 -21.77 8.43 25.92
N TYR A 83 -22.39 7.92 26.99
CA TYR A 83 -23.81 7.60 27.07
C TYR A 83 -24.37 8.28 28.32
N GLU A 84 -25.34 9.18 28.14
CA GLU A 84 -25.81 10.10 29.20
C GLU A 84 -24.65 10.86 29.85
N ASP A 85 -24.44 10.72 31.16
CA ASP A 85 -23.34 11.32 31.92
C ASP A 85 -22.15 10.35 32.13
N LEU A 86 -22.20 9.15 31.52
CA LEU A 86 -21.16 8.12 31.63
C LEU A 86 -20.17 8.20 30.48
N THR A 87 -18.87 8.17 30.80
CA THR A 87 -17.76 8.12 29.82
C THR A 87 -17.01 6.81 29.99
N SER A 88 -16.76 6.11 28.88
CA SER A 88 -16.00 4.86 28.91
C SER A 88 -14.50 5.10 29.14
N THR A 89 -13.78 4.05 29.55
CA THR A 89 -12.33 4.00 29.34
C THR A 89 -12.03 3.99 27.84
N SER A 90 -10.94 4.62 27.42
CA SER A 90 -10.50 4.59 26.02
C SER A 90 -9.87 3.25 25.63
N ILE A 91 -10.11 2.83 24.39
CA ILE A 91 -9.36 1.76 23.70
C ILE A 91 -8.48 2.38 22.61
N THR A 92 -7.46 1.65 22.17
CA THR A 92 -6.56 2.08 21.10
C THR A 92 -6.69 1.17 19.90
N ILE A 93 -6.87 1.75 18.72
CA ILE A 93 -6.89 1.05 17.44
C ILE A 93 -5.69 1.48 16.62
N GLU A 94 -4.92 0.53 16.10
CA GLU A 94 -3.77 0.82 15.22
C GLU A 94 -4.18 0.70 13.75
N THR A 95 -3.92 1.73 12.96
CA THR A 95 -4.05 1.70 11.50
C THR A 95 -2.68 1.55 10.90
N VAL A 96 -2.49 0.55 10.05
CA VAL A 96 -1.20 0.19 9.43
C VAL A 96 -1.27 0.27 7.91
N VAL A 97 -0.11 0.33 7.24
CA VAL A 97 -0.02 0.15 5.79
C VAL A 97 -0.54 -1.26 5.44
N PRO A 98 -1.35 -1.43 4.38
CA PRO A 98 -1.75 -2.76 3.92
C PRO A 98 -0.55 -3.64 3.59
N ALA A 99 -0.74 -4.96 3.64
CA ALA A 99 0.29 -5.89 3.18
C ALA A 99 0.57 -5.69 1.67
N GLU A 100 1.81 -5.92 1.26
CA GLU A 100 2.19 -5.89 -0.15
C GLU A 100 1.40 -6.95 -0.95
N PRO A 101 0.86 -6.60 -2.13
CA PRO A 101 0.26 -7.59 -3.01
C PRO A 101 1.32 -8.49 -3.65
N ASP A 102 0.94 -9.72 -4.00
CA ASP A 102 1.74 -10.57 -4.89
C ASP A 102 1.89 -9.86 -6.25
N ASN A 103 3.14 -9.67 -6.71
CA ASN A 103 3.46 -8.91 -7.93
C ASN A 103 2.79 -7.54 -7.96
N GLY A 104 3.37 -6.58 -7.28
CA GLY A 104 2.82 -5.25 -7.14
C GLY A 104 3.54 -4.44 -6.09
N PHE A 105 2.92 -3.35 -5.65
CA PHE A 105 3.49 -2.47 -4.65
C PHE A 105 2.44 -1.80 -3.79
N VAL A 106 2.88 -1.33 -2.63
CA VAL A 106 2.11 -0.52 -1.70
C VAL A 106 2.82 0.81 -1.48
N VAL A 107 2.04 1.87 -1.35
CA VAL A 107 2.51 3.21 -1.01
C VAL A 107 2.20 3.50 0.46
N SER A 108 3.02 4.32 1.11
CA SER A 108 2.83 4.77 2.51
C SER A 108 1.47 5.41 2.80
N ASP A 109 0.71 5.84 1.79
CA ASP A 109 -0.67 6.31 1.92
C ASP A 109 -1.70 5.17 1.93
N GLY A 110 -1.24 3.91 1.95
CA GLY A 110 -2.06 2.71 1.92
C GLY A 110 -2.60 2.31 0.55
N SER A 111 -2.27 3.03 -0.52
CA SER A 111 -2.64 2.62 -1.87
C SER A 111 -1.89 1.35 -2.27
N THR A 112 -2.59 0.37 -2.83
CA THR A 112 -2.01 -0.89 -3.32
C THR A 112 -2.25 -1.06 -4.81
N TYR A 113 -1.27 -1.67 -5.50
CA TYR A 113 -1.23 -1.79 -6.94
C TYR A 113 -0.71 -3.17 -7.34
N THR A 114 -1.29 -3.74 -8.39
CA THR A 114 -0.83 -5.03 -8.94
C THR A 114 -0.17 -4.82 -10.29
N THR A 115 0.82 -5.65 -10.59
CA THR A 115 1.57 -5.68 -11.85
C THR A 115 1.48 -7.08 -12.44
N ASP A 116 1.44 -7.18 -13.76
CA ASP A 116 1.29 -8.47 -14.47
C ASP A 116 2.37 -8.69 -15.54
N ALA A 117 3.15 -7.66 -15.84
CA ALA A 117 4.17 -7.68 -16.87
C ALA A 117 5.42 -6.93 -16.44
N SER A 118 6.53 -7.22 -17.12
CA SER A 118 7.82 -6.63 -16.81
C SER A 118 8.72 -6.51 -18.05
N LEU A 119 9.51 -5.44 -18.11
CA LEU A 119 10.49 -5.20 -19.17
C LEU A 119 11.89 -5.08 -18.56
N PHE A 120 12.87 -5.58 -19.31
CA PHE A 120 14.28 -5.37 -19.05
C PHE A 120 14.92 -4.58 -20.19
N ILE A 121 15.33 -3.35 -19.89
CA ILE A 121 15.68 -2.38 -20.94
C ILE A 121 17.17 -2.07 -20.85
N PHE A 122 17.90 -2.20 -21.96
CA PHE A 122 19.20 -1.57 -22.11
C PHE A 122 18.98 -0.13 -22.59
N TYR A 123 19.24 0.84 -21.70
CA TYR A 123 18.87 2.24 -21.95
C TYR A 123 19.99 3.01 -22.65
N ALA A 124 21.22 2.91 -22.15
CA ALA A 124 22.35 3.68 -22.67
C ALA A 124 23.71 3.03 -22.39
N ASP A 125 24.61 3.18 -23.37
CA ASP A 125 26.03 2.87 -23.28
C ASP A 125 26.81 4.13 -22.86
N TYR A 126 27.43 4.09 -21.67
CA TYR A 126 28.36 5.10 -21.18
C TYR A 126 29.74 4.49 -20.92
N SER A 127 30.18 3.58 -21.77
CA SER A 127 31.48 2.91 -21.66
C SER A 127 32.67 3.87 -21.58
N ASP A 128 32.60 5.05 -22.20
CA ASP A 128 33.60 6.12 -22.04
C ASP A 128 33.75 6.61 -20.57
N TYR A 129 32.71 6.42 -19.77
CA TYR A 129 32.65 6.72 -18.34
C TYR A 129 32.70 5.45 -17.45
N GLY A 130 32.83 4.27 -18.04
CA GLY A 130 33.00 3.00 -17.34
C GLY A 130 31.71 2.34 -16.83
N TYR A 131 30.53 2.78 -17.28
CA TYR A 131 29.25 2.20 -16.86
C TYR A 131 28.23 2.08 -18.00
N ASN A 132 27.22 1.25 -17.79
CA ASN A 132 26.05 1.07 -18.66
C ASN A 132 24.79 1.33 -17.85
N ILE A 133 23.73 1.82 -18.50
CA ILE A 133 22.42 2.04 -17.87
C ILE A 133 21.40 1.02 -18.35
N TRP A 134 20.76 0.37 -17.40
CA TRP A 134 19.65 -0.57 -17.57
C TRP A 134 18.40 -0.03 -16.88
N VAL A 135 17.23 -0.50 -17.26
CA VAL A 135 15.97 -0.22 -16.56
C VAL A 135 15.24 -1.52 -16.31
N THR A 136 14.78 -1.71 -15.08
CA THR A 136 13.77 -2.72 -14.74
C THR A 136 12.44 -2.01 -14.65
N SER A 137 11.50 -2.41 -15.51
CA SER A 137 10.14 -1.88 -15.51
C SER A 137 9.19 -2.98 -15.09
N VAL A 138 8.31 -2.70 -14.13
CA VAL A 138 7.20 -3.58 -13.76
C VAL A 138 5.92 -2.79 -13.94
N TYR A 139 4.92 -3.37 -14.60
CA TYR A 139 3.72 -2.64 -14.96
C TYR A 139 2.48 -3.52 -15.02
N ASN A 140 1.34 -2.86 -15.00
CA ASN A 140 0.04 -3.46 -15.22
C ASN A 140 -0.41 -3.20 -16.66
N SER A 141 -0.56 -4.26 -17.45
CA SER A 141 -0.89 -4.20 -18.88
C SER A 141 -2.33 -3.72 -19.16
N GLU A 142 -3.20 -3.73 -18.15
CA GLU A 142 -4.58 -3.25 -18.23
C GLU A 142 -4.72 -1.79 -17.82
N THR A 143 -4.11 -1.39 -16.69
CA THR A 143 -4.23 -0.05 -16.09
C THR A 143 -3.14 0.92 -16.52
N GLU A 144 -2.05 0.43 -17.15
CA GLU A 144 -0.87 1.21 -17.54
C GLU A 144 -0.14 1.84 -16.32
N GLU A 145 -0.28 1.24 -15.14
CA GLU A 145 0.44 1.61 -13.92
C GLU A 145 1.85 0.98 -13.95
N GLU A 146 2.93 1.75 -13.73
CA GLU A 146 4.30 1.27 -13.93
C GLU A 146 5.33 1.82 -12.93
N ILE A 147 6.35 1.02 -12.64
CA ILE A 147 7.52 1.41 -11.86
C ILE A 147 8.76 1.19 -12.71
N ASP A 148 9.54 2.25 -12.93
CA ASP A 148 10.79 2.21 -13.68
C ASP A 148 12.00 2.49 -12.78
N ILE A 149 12.82 1.47 -12.54
CA ILE A 149 14.05 1.58 -11.74
C ILE A 149 15.26 1.50 -12.66
N TYR A 150 16.14 2.49 -12.61
CA TYR A 150 17.34 2.56 -13.43
C TYR A 150 18.53 1.98 -12.67
N LEU A 151 19.38 1.26 -13.39
CA LEU A 151 20.54 0.57 -12.85
C LEU A 151 21.79 1.05 -13.59
N ALA A 152 22.76 1.56 -12.84
CA ALA A 152 24.10 1.78 -13.35
C ALA A 152 25.00 0.60 -12.95
N ILE A 153 25.47 -0.13 -13.94
CA ILE A 153 26.41 -1.25 -13.75
C ILE A 153 27.72 -0.98 -14.46
N SER A 154 28.76 -1.75 -14.15
CA SER A 154 30.05 -1.64 -14.84
C SER A 154 29.88 -1.85 -16.34
N SER A 155 30.58 -1.07 -17.17
CA SER A 155 30.51 -1.23 -18.64
C SER A 155 31.11 -2.57 -19.12
N ASP A 156 31.87 -3.25 -18.28
CA ASP A 156 32.42 -4.58 -18.56
C ASP A 156 31.36 -5.70 -18.37
N GLU A 157 30.22 -5.37 -17.75
CA GLU A 157 29.11 -6.30 -17.55
C GLU A 157 28.10 -6.21 -18.69
N THR A 158 27.62 -7.38 -19.13
CA THR A 158 26.63 -7.47 -20.21
C THR A 158 25.21 -7.34 -19.70
N TYR A 159 24.93 -7.74 -18.46
CA TYR A 159 23.64 -7.62 -17.80
C TYR A 159 23.89 -7.33 -16.31
N PRO A 160 22.97 -6.62 -15.64
CA PRO A 160 22.84 -6.67 -14.19
C PRO A 160 22.80 -8.13 -13.73
N GLY A 161 23.54 -8.48 -12.68
CA GLY A 161 23.50 -9.80 -12.07
C GLY A 161 22.49 -9.90 -10.92
N ASP A 162 22.35 -11.08 -10.35
CA ASP A 162 21.69 -11.24 -9.04
C ASP A 162 22.44 -10.40 -8.00
N GLY A 163 21.72 -9.69 -7.15
CA GLY A 163 22.32 -8.87 -6.11
C GLY A 163 21.42 -7.76 -5.59
N SER A 164 21.97 -7.02 -4.64
CA SER A 164 21.35 -5.82 -4.08
C SER A 164 22.00 -4.58 -4.69
N TYR A 165 21.16 -3.64 -5.08
CA TYR A 165 21.49 -2.38 -5.71
C TYR A 165 20.88 -1.27 -4.87
N VAL A 166 21.73 -0.42 -4.29
CA VAL A 166 21.32 0.66 -3.40
C VAL A 166 21.54 2.00 -4.10
N TYR A 167 20.73 2.99 -3.76
CA TYR A 167 20.94 4.37 -4.18
C TYR A 167 22.24 4.98 -3.63
N ASP A 168 23.02 5.60 -4.51
CA ASP A 168 24.17 6.46 -4.17
C ASP A 168 24.16 7.72 -5.04
N SER A 169 23.79 8.84 -4.44
CA SER A 169 23.71 10.16 -5.09
C SER A 169 25.05 10.67 -5.65
N SER A 170 26.18 10.08 -5.26
CA SER A 170 27.52 10.52 -5.64
C SER A 170 28.14 9.74 -6.80
N LEU A 171 27.48 8.68 -7.30
CA LEU A 171 28.02 7.76 -8.30
C LEU A 171 29.42 7.21 -7.94
N SER A 172 29.73 7.06 -6.65
CA SER A 172 31.11 6.81 -6.18
C SER A 172 31.48 5.33 -6.12
N SER A 173 30.50 4.42 -6.15
CA SER A 173 30.70 2.97 -6.15
C SER A 173 29.67 2.23 -7.01
N LEU A 174 30.12 1.48 -8.01
CA LEU A 174 29.27 0.59 -8.82
C LEU A 174 29.26 -0.84 -8.24
N PRO A 175 28.19 -1.64 -8.47
CA PRO A 175 26.94 -1.28 -9.14
C PRO A 175 26.02 -0.46 -8.22
N MET A 176 25.10 0.31 -8.79
CA MET A 176 24.10 1.06 -8.04
C MET A 176 22.79 1.21 -8.79
N ALA A 177 21.73 1.53 -8.06
CA ALA A 177 20.44 1.86 -8.62
C ALA A 177 20.13 3.36 -8.43
N TYR A 178 19.34 3.92 -9.32
CA TYR A 178 18.68 5.20 -9.12
C TYR A 178 17.31 5.14 -9.79
N ILE A 179 16.34 5.89 -9.29
CA ILE A 179 15.01 5.94 -9.91
C ILE A 179 15.00 7.06 -10.94
N ALA A 180 14.47 6.81 -12.14
CA ALA A 180 14.19 7.90 -13.09
C ALA A 180 12.70 8.28 -13.14
N GLY A 181 11.81 7.44 -12.61
CA GLY A 181 10.46 7.85 -12.27
C GLY A 181 9.61 6.71 -11.72
N LEU A 182 8.69 7.06 -10.82
CA LEU A 182 7.59 6.21 -10.38
C LEU A 182 6.30 6.85 -10.88
N TYR A 183 5.58 6.16 -11.76
CA TYR A 183 4.38 6.69 -12.40
C TYR A 183 3.15 5.85 -12.09
N TYR A 184 2.10 6.53 -11.62
CA TYR A 184 0.78 5.98 -11.42
C TYR A 184 -0.19 6.48 -12.49
N GLY A 185 -0.31 5.72 -13.59
CA GLY A 185 -1.05 6.15 -14.78
C GLY A 185 -0.47 7.46 -15.32
N ASP A 186 -1.28 8.52 -15.40
CA ASP A 186 -0.81 9.86 -15.79
C ASP A 186 -0.20 10.67 -14.60
N THR A 187 -0.19 10.11 -13.39
CA THR A 187 0.25 10.78 -12.16
C THR A 187 1.68 10.39 -11.82
N GLU A 188 2.56 11.36 -11.71
CA GLU A 188 3.95 11.15 -11.29
C GLU A 188 4.00 11.07 -9.76
N ILE A 189 4.36 9.91 -9.18
CA ILE A 189 4.56 9.75 -7.73
C ILE A 189 5.98 10.16 -7.36
N ILE A 190 6.98 9.75 -8.15
CA ILE A 190 8.37 10.16 -8.00
C ILE A 190 8.87 10.64 -9.36
N ALA A 191 9.32 11.88 -9.41
CA ALA A 191 9.74 12.56 -10.63
C ALA A 191 11.26 12.70 -10.70
N TYR A 192 11.89 12.31 -11.81
CA TYR A 192 13.16 12.92 -12.18
C TYR A 192 12.89 14.25 -12.86
N SER A 193 12.85 15.35 -12.11
CA SER A 193 12.64 16.68 -12.68
C SER A 193 13.96 17.45 -12.76
N ALA A 194 14.55 17.52 -13.95
CA ALA A 194 15.61 18.46 -14.33
C ALA A 194 16.77 18.65 -13.32
N GLY A 195 17.19 17.59 -12.62
CA GLY A 195 18.32 17.61 -11.68
C GLY A 195 17.96 17.70 -10.20
N ASP A 196 16.67 17.67 -9.85
CA ASP A 196 16.19 17.36 -8.51
C ASP A 196 15.59 15.95 -8.53
N MET A 197 16.06 15.10 -7.64
CA MET A 197 15.55 13.76 -7.43
C MET A 197 15.06 13.73 -5.98
N ASP A 198 13.75 13.70 -5.78
CA ASP A 198 13.13 13.59 -4.45
C ASP A 198 13.26 12.15 -3.93
N LEU A 199 14.49 11.63 -3.86
CA LEU A 199 14.81 10.25 -3.47
C LEU A 199 15.79 10.29 -2.29
N GLU A 200 15.33 9.84 -1.13
CA GLU A 200 16.17 9.66 0.06
C GLU A 200 16.88 8.30 0.00
N SER A 201 16.15 7.23 -0.35
CA SER A 201 16.72 5.88 -0.48
C SER A 201 16.00 5.03 -1.54
N LEU A 202 16.74 4.09 -2.11
CA LEU A 202 16.22 2.97 -2.89
C LEU A 202 17.08 1.74 -2.57
N ASP A 203 16.42 0.65 -2.21
CA ASP A 203 17.00 -0.68 -2.09
C ASP A 203 16.30 -1.59 -3.10
N LEU A 204 16.99 -2.01 -4.16
CA LEU A 204 16.51 -3.00 -5.13
C LEU A 204 17.27 -4.32 -4.91
N THR A 205 16.54 -5.42 -4.89
CA THR A 205 17.11 -6.77 -4.99
C THR A 205 16.65 -7.41 -6.29
N ILE A 206 17.61 -7.87 -7.09
CA ILE A 206 17.37 -8.76 -8.23
C ILE A 206 17.78 -10.16 -7.79
N ALA A 207 16.86 -11.10 -7.90
CA ALA A 207 17.08 -12.51 -7.61
C ALA A 207 16.55 -13.40 -8.75
N ASP A 208 17.05 -14.63 -8.82
CA ASP A 208 16.65 -15.64 -9.79
C ASP A 208 16.64 -15.12 -11.25
N LEU A 209 17.60 -14.23 -11.59
CA LEU A 209 17.73 -13.73 -12.95
C LEU A 209 18.12 -14.88 -13.88
N SER A 210 17.20 -15.25 -14.75
CA SER A 210 17.42 -16.19 -15.83
C SER A 210 17.29 -15.47 -17.15
N ILE A 211 18.24 -15.73 -18.04
CA ILE A 211 18.25 -15.22 -19.42
C ILE A 211 18.18 -16.43 -20.34
N ASP A 212 17.21 -16.46 -21.24
CA ASP A 212 17.05 -17.53 -22.21
C ASP A 212 18.16 -17.50 -23.28
N GLU A 213 18.28 -18.57 -24.07
CA GLU A 213 19.36 -18.72 -25.07
C GLU A 213 19.39 -17.59 -26.12
N ASP A 214 18.26 -16.93 -26.38
CA ASP A 214 18.17 -15.81 -27.32
C ASP A 214 18.60 -14.47 -26.73
N GLY A 215 18.71 -14.37 -25.39
CA GLY A 215 19.01 -13.13 -24.69
C GLY A 215 17.89 -12.09 -24.73
N LEU A 216 16.69 -12.46 -25.20
CA LEU A 216 15.56 -11.54 -25.38
C LEU A 216 14.43 -11.77 -24.38
N THR A 217 14.39 -12.94 -23.76
CA THR A 217 13.43 -13.28 -22.72
C THR A 217 14.12 -13.90 -21.52
N GLY A 218 13.40 -13.92 -20.42
CA GLY A 218 13.88 -14.54 -19.20
C GLY A 218 12.88 -14.44 -18.06
N THR A 219 13.35 -14.73 -16.87
CA THR A 219 12.60 -14.54 -15.62
C THR A 219 13.45 -13.83 -14.59
N TRP A 220 12.80 -13.19 -13.63
CA TRP A 220 13.44 -12.63 -12.44
C TRP A 220 12.47 -12.57 -11.27
N SER A 221 13.04 -12.36 -10.08
CA SER A 221 12.37 -11.83 -8.91
C SER A 221 12.99 -10.46 -8.59
N LEU A 222 12.13 -9.46 -8.45
CA LEU A 222 12.49 -8.11 -8.03
C LEU A 222 11.82 -7.86 -6.68
N ASP A 223 12.57 -7.28 -5.75
CA ASP A 223 12.04 -6.70 -4.52
C ASP A 223 12.62 -5.29 -4.42
N TYR A 224 11.79 -4.29 -4.13
CA TYR A 224 12.23 -2.91 -4.04
C TYR A 224 11.56 -2.15 -2.90
N ASP A 225 12.37 -1.35 -2.21
CA ASP A 225 11.94 -0.39 -1.19
C ASP A 225 12.46 0.99 -1.58
N ILE A 226 11.58 1.99 -1.55
CA ILE A 226 11.84 3.34 -2.01
C ILE A 226 11.37 4.32 -0.94
N GLU A 227 12.19 5.33 -0.63
CA GLU A 227 11.82 6.46 0.23
C GLU A 227 12.17 7.77 -0.45
N THR A 228 11.23 8.71 -0.43
CA THR A 228 11.41 10.07 -0.96
C THR A 228 11.89 11.03 0.13
N GLU A 229 12.46 12.18 -0.25
CA GLU A 229 12.85 13.23 0.72
C GLU A 229 11.66 13.76 1.54
N GLU A 230 10.43 13.64 1.01
CA GLU A 230 9.19 14.02 1.70
C GLU A 230 8.65 12.93 2.65
N GLY A 231 9.29 11.75 2.69
CA GLY A 231 8.93 10.63 3.56
C GLY A 231 7.87 9.68 3.00
N THR A 232 7.46 9.85 1.73
CA THR A 232 6.65 8.84 1.04
C THR A 232 7.48 7.59 0.80
N THR A 233 6.99 6.43 1.25
CA THR A 233 7.60 5.13 0.97
C THR A 233 6.80 4.34 -0.06
N VAL A 234 7.49 3.55 -0.88
CA VAL A 234 6.91 2.58 -1.82
C VAL A 234 7.67 1.27 -1.66
N SER A 235 6.96 0.18 -1.37
CA SER A 235 7.53 -1.16 -1.24
C SER A 235 6.79 -2.10 -2.17
N GLY A 236 7.52 -2.95 -2.89
CA GLY A 236 6.89 -3.89 -3.81
C GLY A 236 7.81 -5.01 -4.28
N ASN A 237 7.19 -5.93 -5.00
CA ASN A 237 7.85 -7.10 -5.57
C ASN A 237 7.31 -7.43 -6.96
N TYR A 238 8.09 -8.20 -7.72
CA TYR A 238 7.65 -8.82 -8.95
C TYR A 238 8.42 -10.11 -9.21
N THR A 239 7.73 -11.24 -9.30
CA THR A 239 8.25 -12.50 -9.80
C THR A 239 7.56 -12.88 -11.10
N GLY A 240 8.33 -13.02 -12.18
CA GLY A 240 7.74 -13.34 -13.46
C GLY A 240 8.70 -13.32 -14.63
N ALA A 241 8.12 -13.46 -15.82
CA ALA A 241 8.84 -13.32 -17.07
C ALA A 241 9.04 -11.84 -17.41
N TRP A 242 10.12 -11.55 -18.11
CA TRP A 242 10.38 -10.23 -18.67
C TRP A 242 10.71 -10.33 -20.16
N GLU A 243 10.49 -9.22 -20.88
CA GLU A 243 10.90 -9.04 -22.27
C GLU A 243 12.02 -8.00 -22.38
N PHE A 244 13.00 -8.25 -23.25
CA PHE A 244 14.12 -7.35 -23.47
C PHE A 244 13.81 -6.22 -24.47
N LEU A 245 14.28 -5.02 -24.17
CA LEU A 245 14.25 -3.88 -25.09
C LEU A 245 15.62 -3.18 -25.17
N ASP A 246 16.16 -3.01 -26.39
CA ASP A 246 17.36 -2.19 -26.63
C ASP A 246 16.98 -0.79 -27.12
N TYR A 247 17.11 0.18 -26.21
CA TYR A 247 16.75 1.59 -26.47
C TYR A 247 17.82 2.36 -27.26
N THR A 248 19.06 1.85 -27.35
CA THR A 248 20.15 2.56 -28.05
C THR A 248 19.89 2.68 -29.56
N SER A 249 19.06 1.80 -30.11
CA SER A 249 18.63 1.85 -31.51
C SER A 249 17.72 3.05 -31.85
N TYR A 250 17.07 3.67 -30.85
CA TYR A 250 16.12 4.76 -31.04
C TYR A 250 16.74 6.17 -31.02
N THR A 251 17.92 6.33 -30.41
CA THR A 251 18.50 7.66 -30.10
C THR A 251 19.33 8.28 -31.22
N SER A 252 19.62 7.57 -32.32
CA SER A 252 20.51 8.09 -33.37
C SER A 252 19.93 9.20 -34.28
N SER A 253 18.68 9.66 -34.12
CA SER A 253 18.18 10.85 -34.87
C SER A 253 16.93 11.59 -34.35
N LYS A 254 16.40 11.30 -33.14
CA LYS A 254 15.11 11.89 -32.70
C LYS A 254 15.03 12.45 -31.27
N VAL A 255 16.16 12.68 -30.58
CA VAL A 255 16.15 13.17 -29.18
C VAL A 255 16.00 14.71 -29.08
N SER A 256 15.24 15.34 -29.97
CA SER A 256 14.78 16.71 -29.74
C SER A 256 13.31 16.81 -30.10
N GLN A 257 12.48 16.91 -29.06
CA GLN A 257 11.01 16.95 -29.09
C GLN A 257 10.37 15.56 -29.24
N GLU A 258 9.97 14.95 -28.14
CA GLU A 258 8.59 14.47 -27.99
C GLU A 258 8.28 14.22 -26.51
N LYS A 259 7.28 14.96 -26.04
CA LYS A 259 6.72 15.01 -24.68
C LYS A 259 5.48 14.12 -24.58
N ASP A 260 5.41 13.08 -25.41
CA ASP A 260 4.22 12.25 -25.63
C ASP A 260 4.68 10.87 -26.15
N PHE A 261 5.09 9.97 -25.26
CA PHE A 261 5.06 8.54 -25.59
C PHE A 261 3.77 7.94 -25.04
N LYS A 262 2.72 8.00 -25.86
CA LYS A 262 1.56 7.11 -25.68
C LYS A 262 1.96 5.74 -26.19
N PHE A 263 2.01 4.74 -25.31
CA PHE A 263 2.21 3.35 -25.70
C PHE A 263 1.19 2.98 -26.78
N LYS A 264 1.67 2.75 -28.00
CA LYS A 264 0.85 2.15 -29.04
C LYS A 264 0.87 0.65 -28.78
N ARG A 265 -0.15 0.15 -28.06
CA ARG A 265 -0.43 -1.29 -27.86
C ARG A 265 0.05 -2.11 -29.06
N VAL A 266 1.13 -2.85 -28.89
CA VAL A 266 1.44 -3.97 -29.77
C VAL A 266 0.37 -5.01 -29.46
N SER A 267 -0.47 -5.35 -30.43
CA SER A 267 -1.52 -6.34 -30.19
C SER A 267 -0.87 -7.65 -29.76
N LEU A 268 -1.14 -8.08 -28.53
CA LEU A 268 -0.75 -9.40 -28.04
C LEU A 268 -1.27 -10.46 -29.03
N PRO A 269 -0.45 -11.43 -29.45
CA PRO A 269 -0.94 -12.56 -30.21
C PRO A 269 -1.93 -13.33 -29.34
N ALA A 270 -3.14 -13.55 -29.85
CA ALA A 270 -4.19 -14.27 -29.14
C ALA A 270 -3.66 -15.61 -28.59
N ILE A 271 -3.76 -15.80 -27.28
CA ILE A 271 -3.53 -17.09 -26.62
C ILE A 271 -4.48 -18.10 -27.26
N SER A 272 -3.93 -18.97 -28.10
CA SER A 272 -4.65 -20.09 -28.70
C SER A 272 -4.92 -21.13 -27.62
N THR A 273 -6.05 -21.02 -26.95
CA THR A 273 -6.65 -22.15 -26.25
C THR A 273 -7.06 -23.20 -27.29
N LYS A 274 -6.26 -24.26 -27.40
CA LYS A 274 -6.75 -25.53 -27.93
C LYS A 274 -7.10 -26.43 -26.76
N PHE A 275 -8.38 -26.80 -26.74
CA PHE A 275 -9.03 -27.80 -25.89
C PHE A 275 -8.24 -29.11 -25.77
#